data_AF-A0A7C6AZ58-F1
#
_entry.id   AF-A0A7C6AZ58-F1
#
_cell.length_a   1.000
_cell.length_b   1.000
_cell.length_c   1.000
_cell.angle_alpha   90.00
_cell.angle_beta   90.00
_cell.angle_gamma   90.00
#
_symmetry.space_group_name_H-M   'P 1'
#
loop_
_entity.id
_entity.type
_entity.pdbx_description
1 polymer ?
#
loop_
_entity_poly.entity_id
_entity_poly.type
_entity_poly.pdbx_seq_one_letter_code
_entity_poly.pdbx_strand_id
1 'polypeptide(L)' 'MIAIKNRPERYGIPAVILHWLIAMLVAVLFPLGLYMTGLDYYHPWYQAAPWWHKSF' A
#
# COMPACT_ATOMS: atom_id res chain seq x y z
N MET A 1 28.57 0.51 7.97
CA MET A 1 27.96 -0.17 9.14
C MET A 1 26.45 -0.06 9.02
N ILE A 2 25.74 -1.19 8.95
CA ILE A 2 24.27 -1.20 8.82
C ILE A 2 23.64 -0.67 10.11
N ALA A 3 22.73 0.30 10.01
CA ALA A 3 22.02 0.86 11.16
C ALA A 3 20.73 0.06 11.42
N ILE A 4 20.66 -0.67 12.54
CA ILE A 4 19.46 -1.44 12.91
C ILE A 4 18.50 -0.61 13.78
N LYS A 5 19.04 0.20 14.71
CA LYS A 5 18.26 1.04 15.63
C LYS A 5 18.16 2.48 15.13
N ASN A 6 17.00 3.11 15.34
CA ASN A 6 16.78 4.52 15.08
C ASN A 6 17.68 5.41 15.97
N ARG A 7 18.08 6.55 15.42
CA ARG A 7 18.82 7.63 16.09
C ARG A 7 18.16 8.97 15.78
N PRO A 8 18.40 10.02 16.57
CA PRO A 8 17.81 11.34 16.31
C PRO A 8 18.13 11.87 14.91
N GLU A 9 19.29 11.52 14.36
CA GLU A 9 19.76 12.01 13.06
C GLU A 9 19.39 11.09 11.89
N ARG A 10 19.00 9.83 12.14
CA ARG A 10 18.71 8.85 11.08
C ARG A 10 17.85 7.66 11.52
N TYR A 11 17.04 7.17 10.60
CA TYR A 11 16.29 5.93 10.77
C TYR A 11 17.14 4.67 10.54
N GLY A 12 16.83 3.61 11.29
CA GLY A 12 17.38 2.28 11.05
C GLY A 12 16.74 1.63 9.82
N ILE A 13 17.44 0.66 9.23
CA ILE A 13 16.99 -0.08 8.04
C ILE A 13 15.57 -0.66 8.20
N PRO A 14 15.17 -1.27 9.34
CA PRO A 14 13.81 -1.80 9.48
C PRO A 14 12.72 -0.73 9.29
N ALA A 15 12.93 0.48 9.81
CA ALA A 15 11.99 1.58 9.68
C ALA A 15 11.94 2.10 8.23
N VAL A 16 13.09 2.17 7.55
CA VAL A 16 13.17 2.56 6.14
C VAL A 16 12.47 1.53 5.25
N ILE A 17 12.69 0.22 5.48
CA ILE A 17 12.00 -0.85 4.76
C ILE A 17 10.49 -0.75 4.96
N LEU A 18 10.04 -0.63 6.21
CA LEU A 18 8.61 -0.48 6.52
C LEU A 18 8.00 0.73 5.81
N HIS A 19 8.70 1.87 5.81
CA HIS A 19 8.24 3.08 5.12
C HIS A 19 8.02 2.85 3.63
N TRP A 20 9.00 2.23 2.94
CA TRP A 20 8.87 1.97 1.51
C TRP A 20 7.82 0.89 1.19
N LEU A 21 7.64 -0.11 2.06
CA LEU A 21 6.54 -1.08 1.91
C LEU A 21 5.17 -0.39 1.99
N ILE A 22 4.98 0.50 2.96
CA ILE A 22 3.75 1.29 3.07
C ILE A 22 3.58 2.20 1.86
N ALA A 23 4.64 2.87 1.41
CA ALA A 23 4.60 3.71 0.22
C ALA A 23 4.17 2.93 -1.03
N MET A 24 4.65 1.70 -1.20
CA MET A 24 4.23 0.80 -2.29
C MET A 24 2.76 0.39 -2.16
N LEU A 25 2.30 0.03 -0.96
CA LEU A 25 0.89 -0.30 -0.71
C LEU A 25 -0.02 0.88 -1.08
N VAL A 26 0.31 2.09 -0.62
CA VAL A 26 -0.46 3.30 -0.96
C VAL A 26 -0.45 3.56 -2.46
N ALA A 27 0.70 3.43 -3.12
CA ALA A 27 0.84 3.65 -4.56
C ALA A 27 -0.01 2.69 -5.41
N VAL A 28 -0.29 1.48 -4.92
CA VAL A 28 -1.14 0.49 -5.59
C VAL A 28 -2.61 0.63 -5.19
N LEU A 29 -2.90 0.69 -3.88
CA LEU A 29 -4.26 0.69 -3.36
C LEU A 29 -5.02 1.98 -3.70
N PHE A 30 -4.33 3.13 -3.73
CA PHE A 30 -4.97 4.41 -4.05
C PHE A 30 -5.57 4.45 -5.48
N PRO A 31 -4.81 4.20 -6.57
CA PRO A 31 -5.39 4.15 -7.91
C PRO A 31 -6.37 2.98 -8.07
N LEU A 32 -6.16 1.85 -7.40
CA LEU A 32 -7.10 0.73 -7.37
C LEU A 32 -8.47 1.16 -6.77
N GLY A 33 -8.47 1.98 -5.71
CA GLY A 33 -9.67 2.57 -5.14
C GLY A 33 -10.38 3.51 -6.12
N LEU A 34 -9.63 4.37 -6.83
CA LEU A 34 -10.19 5.24 -7.87
C LEU A 34 -10.82 4.43 -9.01
N TYR A 35 -10.13 3.39 -9.48
CA TYR A 35 -10.64 2.48 -10.51
C TYR A 35 -11.99 1.85 -10.14
N MET A 36 -12.16 1.44 -8.87
CA MET A 36 -13.42 0.83 -8.41
C MET A 36 -14.64 1.74 -8.50
N THR A 37 -14.45 3.06 -8.41
CA THR A 37 -15.57 4.02 -8.43
C THR A 37 -16.31 4.04 -9.77
N GLY A 38 -15.65 3.60 -10.84
CA GLY A 38 -16.23 3.53 -12.18
C GLY A 38 -16.75 2.15 -12.58
N LEU A 39 -16.77 1.17 -11.66
CA LEU A 39 -17.22 -0.18 -11.97
C LEU A 39 -18.75 -0.28 -11.91
N ASP A 40 -19.34 -0.75 -13.01
CA ASP A 40 -20.75 -1.15 -13.03
C ASP A 40 -20.96 -2.45 -12.24
N TYR A 41 -22.18 -2.64 -11.73
CA TYR A 41 -22.56 -3.79 -10.92
C TYR A 41 -22.26 -5.16 -11.56
N TYR A 42 -22.32 -5.24 -12.90
CA TYR A 42 -22.07 -6.46 -13.66
C TYR A 42 -20.61 -6.64 -14.09
N HIS A 43 -19.73 -5.67 -13.80
CA HIS A 43 -18.33 -5.75 -14.18
C HIS A 43 -17.64 -6.88 -13.37
N PRO A 44 -16.82 -7.75 -14.00
CA PRO A 44 -16.19 -8.88 -13.31
C PRO A 44 -15.38 -8.49 -12.07
N TRP A 45 -14.81 -7.28 -12.10
CA TRP A 45 -14.01 -6.73 -10.99
C TRP A 45 -14.81 -6.01 -9.90
N TYR A 46 -16.12 -5.85 -10.07
CA TYR A 46 -16.97 -5.10 -9.13
C TYR A 46 -16.92 -5.67 -7.70
N GLN A 47 -16.77 -7.00 -7.57
CA GLN A 47 -16.61 -7.67 -6.26
C GLN A 47 -15.15 -7.97 -5.93
N ALA A 48 -14.35 -8.36 -6.92
CA ALA A 48 -12.97 -8.79 -6.70
C ALA A 48 -12.04 -7.64 -6.30
N ALA A 49 -12.16 -6.47 -6.94
CA ALA A 49 -11.28 -5.35 -6.65
C ALA A 49 -11.47 -4.84 -5.20
N PRO A 50 -12.71 -4.58 -4.71
CA PRO A 50 -12.92 -4.19 -3.32
C PRO A 50 -12.49 -5.25 -2.30
N TRP A 51 -12.56 -6.54 -2.64
CA TRP A 51 -12.06 -7.60 -1.77
C TRP A 51 -10.55 -7.42 -1.53
N TRP A 52 -9.76 -7.29 -2.59
CA TRP A 52 -8.33 -7.05 -2.47
C TRP A 52 -7.99 -5.73 -1.76
N HIS A 53 -8.70 -4.65 -2.03
CA HIS A 53 -8.41 -3.35 -1.38
C HIS A 53 -8.77 -3.32 0.10
N LYS A 54 -9.74 -4.13 0.58
CA LYS A 54 -10.07 -4.19 2.01
C LYS A 54 -9.16 -5.15 2.79
N SER A 55 -8.52 -6.10 2.10
CA SER A 55 -7.67 -7.11 2.74
C SER A 55 -6.26 -6.63 3.03
N PHE A 56 -5.87 -5.45 2.54
CA PHE A 56 -4.59 -4.79 2.78
C PHE A 56 -4.80 -3.41 3.38
#